data_AF-A0A9P0LPQ5-F1
#
_entry.id   AF-A0A9P0LPQ5-F1
#
_cell.length_a   1.000
_cell.length_b   1.000
_cell.length_c   1.000
_cell.angle_alpha   90.00
_cell.angle_beta   90.00
_cell.angle_gamma   90.00
#
_symmetry.space_group_name_H-M   'P 1'
#
loop_
_entity.id
_entity.type
_entity.pdbx_description
1 polymer ?
#
loop_
_entity_poly.entity_id
_entity_poly.type
_entity_poly.pdbx_seq_one_letter_code
_entity_poly.pdbx_strand_id
1 'polypeptide(L)'
;MKICLRYLGDLGYQLGIGQELGVSQATVSRTVDRVVNSIVAQSNEWIKFLTTNHELMEAKRIWQSMYTFTAAIGVIDCTHIVILKPNRAREMSISTEKENLL
;
A
#
# COMPACT_ATOMS: atom_id res chain seq x y z
N MET A 1 1.42 -8.32 -10.22
CA MET A 1 1.70 -7.98 -8.81
C MET A 1 3.17 -8.13 -8.42
N LYS A 2 3.82 -9.28 -8.67
CA LYS A 2 5.22 -9.54 -8.29
C LYS A 2 6.22 -8.44 -8.67
N ILE A 3 6.11 -7.87 -9.88
CA ILE A 3 6.95 -6.76 -10.35
C ILE A 3 6.87 -5.54 -9.41
N CYS A 4 5.67 -5.06 -9.09
CA CYS A 4 5.49 -3.88 -8.23
C CYS A 4 5.95 -4.15 -6.80
N LEU A 5 5.64 -5.31 -6.24
CA LEU A 5 6.09 -5.68 -4.90
C LEU A 5 7.61 -5.79 -4.82
N ARG A 6 8.26 -6.39 -5.82
CA ARG A 6 9.72 -6.49 -5.90
C ARG A 6 10.36 -5.09 -5.98
N TYR A 7 9.80 -4.20 -6.79
CA TYR A 7 10.28 -2.82 -6.91
C TYR A 7 10.17 -2.03 -5.60
N LEU A 8 9.00 -2.08 -4.94
CA LEU A 8 8.78 -1.35 -3.69
C LEU A 8 9.57 -1.91 -2.50
N GLY A 9 9.86 -3.20 -2.50
CA GLY A 9 10.59 -3.85 -1.40
C GLY A 9 12.12 -3.68 -1.46
N ASP A 10 12.70 -3.52 -2.66
CA ASP A 10 14.16 -3.43 -2.86
C ASP A 10 14.61 -1.99 -3.14
N LEU A 11 13.69 -1.12 -3.57
CA LEU A 11 13.97 0.21 -4.15
C LEU A 11 15.04 0.17 -5.28
N GLY A 12 15.28 -1.01 -5.85
CA GLY A 12 16.30 -1.25 -6.87
C GLY A 12 15.96 -0.63 -8.21
N TYR A 13 16.99 -0.44 -9.05
CA TYR A 13 16.81 0.12 -10.40
C TYR A 13 15.92 -0.80 -11.25
N GLN A 14 14.92 -0.24 -11.92
CA GLN A 14 13.92 -1.00 -12.70
C GLN A 14 14.55 -1.91 -13.77
N LEU A 15 15.74 -1.55 -14.25
CA LEU A 15 16.51 -2.37 -15.19
C LEU A 15 16.91 -3.72 -14.60
N GLY A 16 17.40 -3.74 -13.35
CA GLY A 16 17.80 -4.97 -12.66
C GLY A 16 16.61 -5.89 -12.43
N ILE A 17 15.46 -5.32 -12.06
CA ILE A 17 14.21 -6.09 -11.89
C ILE A 17 13.70 -6.63 -13.22
N GLY A 18 13.84 -5.87 -14.30
CA GLY A 18 13.54 -6.33 -15.65
C GLY A 18 14.38 -7.54 -16.04
N GLN A 19 15.68 -7.48 -15.80
CA GLN A 19 16.61 -8.59 -16.03
C GLN A 19 16.26 -9.82 -15.17
N GLU A 20 16.05 -9.64 -13.87
CA GLU A 20 15.71 -10.69 -12.91
C GLU A 20 14.41 -11.43 -13.32
N LEU A 21 13.40 -10.68 -13.78
CA LEU A 21 12.07 -11.20 -14.09
C LEU A 21 11.86 -11.51 -15.57
N GLY A 22 12.88 -11.33 -16.42
CA GLY A 22 12.80 -11.61 -17.87
C GLY A 22 11.83 -10.68 -18.63
N VAL A 23 11.67 -9.43 -18.19
CA VAL A 23 10.80 -8.43 -18.82
C VAL A 23 11.57 -7.15 -19.15
N SER A 24 11.08 -6.37 -20.10
CA SER A 24 11.68 -5.06 -20.39
C SER A 24 11.50 -4.11 -19.21
N GLN A 25 12.46 -3.22 -19.00
CA GLN A 25 12.36 -2.15 -18.00
C GLN A 25 11.08 -1.31 -18.20
N ALA A 26 10.68 -1.05 -19.44
CA ALA A 26 9.44 -0.32 -19.74
C ALA A 26 8.19 -1.07 -19.22
N THR A 27 8.20 -2.41 -19.22
CA THR A 27 7.13 -3.22 -18.63
C THR A 27 7.12 -3.11 -17.10
N VAL A 28 8.30 -3.03 -16.48
CA VAL A 28 8.43 -2.78 -15.03
C VAL A 28 7.80 -1.43 -14.67
N SER A 29 8.22 -0.35 -15.35
CA SER A 29 7.69 1.01 -15.16
C SER A 29 6.16 1.03 -15.25
N ARG A 30 5.58 0.62 -16.38
CA ARG A 30 4.12 0.64 -16.56
C ARG A 30 3.38 -0.20 -15.53
N THR A 31 3.96 -1.32 -15.09
CA THR A 31 3.34 -2.18 -14.08
C THR A 31 3.35 -1.52 -12.71
N VAL A 32 4.47 -0.89 -12.32
CA VAL A 32 4.58 -0.13 -11.06
C VAL A 32 3.59 1.02 -11.06
N ASP A 33 3.60 1.85 -12.11
CA ASP A 33 2.73 3.02 -12.21
C ASP A 33 1.26 2.64 -12.10
N ARG A 34 0.84 1.60 -12.82
CA ARG A 34 -0.56 1.12 -12.78
C ARG A 34 -0.96 0.67 -11.38
N VAL A 35 -0.11 -0.12 -10.70
CA VAL A 35 -0.44 -0.66 -9.37
C VAL A 35 -0.43 0.45 -8.33
N VAL A 36 0.60 1.30 -8.32
CA VAL A 36 0.71 2.42 -7.37
C VAL A 36 -0.48 3.38 -7.52
N ASN A 37 -0.84 3.75 -8.74
CA ASN A 37 -1.99 4.62 -8.97
C ASN A 37 -3.31 3.98 -8.50
N SER A 38 -3.45 2.67 -8.63
CA SER A 38 -4.63 1.96 -8.13
C SER A 38 -4.68 1.96 -6.59
N ILE A 39 -3.53 1.82 -5.92
CA ILE A 39 -3.44 1.91 -4.45
C ILE A 39 -3.74 3.33 -3.98
N VAL A 40 -3.14 4.34 -4.61
CA VAL A 40 -3.37 5.76 -4.28
C VAL A 40 -4.83 6.14 -4.49
N ALA A 41 -5.49 5.63 -5.53
CA ALA A 41 -6.92 5.88 -5.75
C ALA A 41 -7.81 5.37 -4.59
N GLN A 42 -7.34 4.40 -3.80
CA GLN A 42 -8.06 3.87 -2.64
C GLN A 42 -7.48 4.32 -1.29
N SER A 43 -6.42 5.15 -1.29
CA SER A 43 -5.72 5.51 -0.05
C SER A 43 -6.62 6.26 0.93
N ASN A 44 -7.51 7.13 0.44
CA ASN A 44 -8.39 7.92 1.31
C ASN A 44 -9.37 7.05 2.13
N GLU A 45 -9.71 5.86 1.63
CA GLU A 45 -10.61 4.93 2.33
C GLU A 45 -9.84 4.04 3.31
N TRP A 46 -8.68 3.52 2.89
CA TRP A 46 -7.98 2.45 3.61
C TRP A 46 -6.72 2.90 4.36
N ILE A 47 -6.11 4.03 3.98
CA ILE A 47 -4.88 4.55 4.57
C ILE A 47 -5.22 5.79 5.39
N LYS A 48 -5.48 5.58 6.68
CA LYS A 48 -5.67 6.68 7.64
C LYS A 48 -4.32 7.08 8.22
N PHE A 49 -3.87 8.28 7.88
CA PHE A 49 -2.67 8.89 8.44
C PHE A 49 -3.03 10.20 9.13
N LEU A 50 -2.29 10.58 10.17
CA LEU A 50 -2.50 11.83 10.89
C LEU A 50 -2.05 12.98 9.97
N THR A 51 -2.96 13.88 9.60
CA THR A 51 -2.69 14.94 8.62
C THR A 51 -2.68 16.33 9.23
N THR A 52 -3.24 16.48 10.43
CA THR A 52 -3.27 17.77 11.14
C THR A 52 -2.24 17.83 12.27
N ASN A 53 -1.78 19.04 12.58
CA ASN A 53 -0.89 19.25 13.73
C ASN A 53 -1.52 18.83 15.05
N HIS A 54 -2.83 19.02 15.21
CA HIS A 54 -3.57 18.60 16.39
C HIS A 54 -3.55 17.08 16.57
N GLU A 55 -3.88 16.33 15.52
CA GLU A 55 -3.82 14.86 15.52
C GLU A 55 -2.40 14.34 15.82
N LEU A 56 -1.37 14.97 15.24
CA LEU A 56 0.03 14.62 15.50
C LEU A 56 0.42 14.89 16.96
N MET A 57 0.04 16.03 17.53
CA MET A 57 0.36 16.36 18.93
C MET A 57 -0.35 15.41 19.90
N GLU A 58 -1.62 15.10 19.65
CA GLU A 58 -2.37 14.18 20.50
C GLU A 58 -1.80 12.75 20.42
N ALA A 59 -1.47 12.28 19.23
CA ALA A 59 -0.81 10.98 19.05
C ALA A 59 0.54 10.92 19.79
N LYS A 60 1.38 11.97 19.69
CA LYS A 60 2.64 12.06 20.45
C LYS A 60 2.42 11.97 21.95
N ARG A 61 1.45 12.73 22.47
CA ARG A 61 1.10 12.73 23.89
C ARG A 61 0.69 11.34 24.37
N ILE A 62 -0.17 10.66 23.62
CA ILE A 62 -0.63 9.30 23.93
C ILE A 62 0.55 8.32 23.92
N TRP A 63 1.35 8.32 22.87
CA TRP A 63 2.49 7.40 22.74
C TRP A 63 3.55 7.62 23.82
N GLN A 64 3.87 8.87 24.14
CA GLN A 64 4.80 9.21 25.22
C GLN A 64 4.25 8.82 26.60
N SER A 65 2.92 8.83 26.80
CA SER A 65 2.32 8.41 28.07
C SER A 65 2.37 6.89 28.28
N MET A 66 2.38 6.11 27.19
CA MET A 66 2.40 4.64 27.26
C MET A 66 3.78 4.03 27.07
N TYR A 67 4.71 4.74 26.44
CA TYR A 67 6.03 4.25 26.05
C TYR A 67 7.12 5.30 26.24
N THR A 68 8.39 4.88 26.26
CA THR A 68 9.54 5.79 26.39
C THR A 68 9.91 6.51 25.09
N PHE A 69 9.07 6.45 24.06
CA PHE A 69 9.30 7.10 22.77
C PHE A 69 8.72 8.51 22.76
N THR A 70 9.60 9.51 22.85
CA THR A 70 9.22 10.92 23.06
C THR A 70 8.54 11.60 21.86
N ALA A 71 8.64 11.02 20.67
CA ALA A 71 8.15 11.62 19.43
C ALA A 71 7.36 10.65 18.53
N ALA A 72 7.10 9.43 19.01
CA ALA A 72 6.32 8.45 18.25
C ALA A 72 4.86 8.91 18.13
N ILE A 73 4.24 8.61 16.99
CA ILE A 73 2.82 8.91 16.70
C ILE A 73 2.03 7.65 16.33
N GLY A 74 2.70 6.50 16.27
CA GLY A 74 2.17 5.28 15.70
C GLY A 74 3.27 4.25 15.51
N VAL A 75 2.86 3.04 15.15
CA VAL A 75 3.73 1.97 14.67
C VAL A 75 3.18 1.48 13.34
N ILE A 76 4.08 1.19 12.40
CA ILE A 76 3.74 0.45 11.20
C ILE A 76 4.10 -1.00 11.51
N ASP A 77 3.08 -1.78 11.83
CA ASP A 77 3.25 -3.23 11.98
C ASP A 77 3.18 -3.86 10.59
N CYS A 78 4.33 -4.18 10.01
CA CYS A 78 4.46 -4.85 8.72
C CYS A 78 4.07 -6.34 8.80
N THR A 79 3.04 -6.70 9.57
CA THR A 79 2.52 -8.07 9.65
C THR A 79 2.20 -8.54 8.22
N HIS A 80 2.86 -9.64 7.81
CA HIS A 80 2.68 -10.20 6.48
C HIS A 80 1.25 -10.70 6.30
N ILE A 81 0.43 -9.93 5.58
CA ILE A 81 -0.89 -10.38 5.14
C ILE A 81 -0.71 -11.23 3.89
N VAL A 82 -1.14 -12.50 3.94
CA VAL A 82 -1.14 -13.38 2.77
C VAL A 82 -2.14 -12.82 1.75
N ILE A 83 -1.63 -12.36 0.61
CA ILE A 83 -2.48 -11.95 -0.51
C ILE A 83 -2.96 -13.22 -1.23
N LEU A 84 -4.18 -13.64 -0.90
CA LEU A 84 -4.82 -14.77 -1.56
C LEU A 84 -5.16 -14.41 -3.00
N LYS A 85 -4.95 -15.36 -3.92
CA LYS A 85 -5.41 -15.23 -5.31
C LYS A 85 -6.93 -14.99 -5.30
N PRO A 86 -7.46 -13.98 -6.03
CA PRO A 86 -8.89 -13.82 -6.18
C PRO A 86 -9.49 -15.11 -6.75
N ASN A 87 -10.41 -15.73 -6.02
CA ASN A 87 -11.26 -16.78 -6.58
C ASN A 87 -12.23 -16.10 -7.56
N ARG A 88 -12.40 -16.67 -8.77
CA ARG A 88 -13.26 -16.10 -9.84
C ARG A 88 -14.67 -15.69 -9.38
N ALA A 89 -15.19 -16.29 -8.31
CA ALA A 89 -16.48 -15.94 -7.72
C ALA A 89 -16.52 -14.54 -7.07
N ARG A 90 -15.40 -14.02 -6.55
CA ARG A 90 -15.35 -12.69 -5.87
C ARG A 90 -15.20 -11.51 -6.84
N GLU A 91 -14.79 -11.74 -8.09
CA GLU A 91 -14.70 -10.67 -9.09
C GLU A 91 -16.09 -10.15 -9.49
N MET A 92 -17.12 -11.00 -9.49
CA MET A 92 -18.50 -10.56 -9.80
C MET A 92 -19.14 -9.78 -8.65
N SER A 93 -18.86 -10.11 -7.39
CA SER A 93 -19.51 -9.44 -6.25
C SER A 93 -19.04 -8.01 -6.04
N ILE A 94 -17.80 -7.67 -6.40
CA ILE A 94 -17.27 -6.30 -6.28
C ILE A 94 -17.83 -5.37 -7.38
N SER A 95 -18.18 -5.91 -8.56
CA SER A 95 -18.84 -5.12 -9.60
C SER A 95 -20.33 -4.92 -9.31
N THR A 96 -21.03 -5.91 -8.74
CA THR A 96 -22.46 -5.79 -8.44
C THR A 96 -22.76 -4.87 -7.24
N GLU A 97 -21.87 -4.75 -6.25
CA GLU A 97 -22.06 -3.79 -5.14
C GLU A 97 -21.91 -2.33 -5.57
N LYS A 98 -21.14 -2.03 -6.62
CA LYS A 98 -21.00 -0.66 -7.15
C LYS A 98 -22.19 -0.21 -8.00
N GLU A 99 -22.93 -1.14 -8.60
CA GLU A 99 -24.14 -0.83 -9.37
C GLU A 99 -25.40 -0.65 -8.50
N ASN A 100 -25.41 -1.13 -7.25
CA ASN A 100 -26.54 -1.00 -6.33
C ASN A 100 -26.44 0.19 -5.35
N LEU A 101 -25.45 1.08 -5.55
CA LEU A 101 -25.24 2.30 -4.75
C LEU A 101 -25.28 3.60 -5.59
N LEU A 102 -25.79 3.51 -6.82
CA LEU A 102 -26.20 4.64 -7.68
C LEU A 102 -27.72 4.61 -7.88
#